data_AF-A0AAF0DSE1-F1
#
_entry.id   AF-A0AAF0DSE1-F1
#
_cell.length_a   1.000
_cell.length_b   1.000
_cell.length_c   1.000
_cell.angle_alpha   90.00
_cell.angle_beta   90.00
_cell.angle_gamma   90.00
#
_symmetry.space_group_name_H-M   'P 1'
#
loop_
_entity.id
_entity.type
_entity.pdbx_description
1 polymer ?
#
loop_
_entity_poly.entity_id
_entity_poly.type
_entity_poly.pdbx_seq_one_letter_code
_entity_poly.pdbx_strand_id
1 'polypeptide(L)'
;MGGPSAVASAAGKQLDNMADITRLTTRTIRILGQNPSSFTLNGTNTYLVTPPCDLNWPGRSTLLPAILVDTGDARDDYAPFLEAVLRGNLRREDAQDTQPVCIGITDIIMTHWHHDHVGGMPYVLRMLEKLRRQDPRVPQPRIHKFAEPVTDPTFFDRIADVDPTAYAHAPNSEGTRAVLWPLRDAQTISVVDPENSSLVSSLRALFTPGHAADHTSLLLEEDNILFTGDNVLGRGSTVFEDLVLYLRSLQRSLALLSARRPTRPGVYGTPVSGVQGENVLYPGHGPVVPKGRDTIRRYIRHRLEREEQILALLTGRPGDKEFSTEAMAFPEKVLTARMHTHEPRHTWTLFQLIAVLYANYETKMYPAVARGLLLHLQKLSQPIEDLPSPPFYLADPLPTTQWTKDDRLVRSVRLPSYQRSTNAIPDAASNEAEWWELMEIPWVLSQ
;
A
#
# COMPACT_ATOMS: atom_id res chain seq x y z
N MET A 1 22.37 14.44 -25.13
CA MET A 1 21.80 13.11 -24.86
C MET A 1 21.81 12.93 -23.34
N GLY A 2 20.81 13.42 -22.61
CA GLY A 2 19.57 12.69 -22.32
C GLY A 2 19.65 12.08 -20.91
N GLY A 3 19.71 12.94 -19.87
CA GLY A 3 19.81 12.51 -18.46
C GLY A 3 18.46 12.00 -17.92
N PRO A 4 18.45 11.08 -16.93
CA PRO A 4 17.20 10.53 -16.40
C PRO A 4 16.60 11.48 -15.36
N SER A 5 15.69 12.36 -15.81
CA SER A 5 14.76 13.08 -14.95
C SER A 5 13.57 12.18 -14.62
N ALA A 6 13.56 11.62 -13.40
CA ALA A 6 12.39 10.97 -12.82
C ALA A 6 11.63 11.98 -11.92
N VAL A 7 10.79 12.81 -12.57
CA VAL A 7 9.47 13.37 -12.14
C VAL A 7 9.23 13.53 -10.61
N ALA A 8 8.93 14.72 -10.05
CA ALA A 8 7.71 15.50 -10.30
C ALA A 8 7.76 16.94 -9.77
N SER A 9 7.22 17.88 -10.57
CA SER A 9 6.58 19.09 -10.08
C SER A 9 5.27 18.73 -9.36
N ALA A 10 5.07 19.22 -8.13
CA ALA A 10 3.79 19.13 -7.42
C ALA A 10 2.71 20.10 -7.98
N ALA A 11 3.01 20.84 -9.04
CA ALA A 11 2.04 21.64 -9.77
C ALA A 11 1.35 20.79 -10.86
N GLY A 12 0.10 20.37 -10.60
CA GLY A 12 -0.94 20.20 -11.62
C GLY A 12 -0.75 19.13 -12.71
N LYS A 13 -0.36 17.90 -12.37
CA LYS A 13 -0.62 16.79 -13.32
C LYS A 13 -2.07 16.32 -13.14
N GLN A 14 -2.88 16.46 -14.19
CA GLN A 14 -4.24 15.95 -14.24
C GLN A 14 -4.26 14.46 -13.82
N LEU A 15 -5.14 14.11 -12.88
CA LEU A 15 -5.39 12.73 -12.49
C LEU A 15 -5.99 11.97 -13.69
N ASP A 16 -5.77 10.66 -13.74
CA ASP A 16 -6.37 9.83 -14.78
C ASP A 16 -7.89 9.90 -14.67
N ASN A 17 -8.59 9.94 -15.81
CA ASN A 17 -10.06 9.91 -15.81
C ASN A 17 -10.53 8.48 -15.51
N MET A 18 -10.75 8.19 -14.23
CA MET A 18 -11.19 6.88 -13.75
C MET A 18 -12.70 6.92 -13.47
N ALA A 19 -13.44 6.00 -14.09
CA ALA A 19 -14.86 5.82 -13.79
C ALA A 19 -15.07 5.23 -12.39
N ASP A 20 -16.18 5.61 -11.74
CA ASP A 20 -16.52 5.16 -10.38
C ASP A 20 -16.65 3.65 -10.28
N ILE A 21 -17.23 3.01 -11.29
CA ILE A 21 -17.34 1.56 -11.40
C ILE A 21 -16.66 1.13 -12.69
N THR A 22 -15.73 0.18 -12.60
CA THR A 22 -15.06 -0.37 -13.77
C THR A 22 -14.91 -1.88 -13.63
N ARG A 23 -15.48 -2.63 -14.58
CA ARG A 23 -15.21 -4.06 -14.69
C ARG A 23 -13.81 -4.27 -15.29
N LEU A 24 -12.89 -4.81 -14.51
CA LEU A 24 -11.50 -5.04 -14.91
C LEU A 24 -11.30 -6.42 -15.54
N THR A 25 -11.98 -7.44 -15.01
CA THR A 25 -11.96 -8.81 -15.56
C THR A 25 -13.35 -9.44 -15.49
N THR A 26 -13.47 -10.70 -15.90
CA THR A 26 -14.68 -11.48 -15.62
C THR A 26 -14.88 -11.77 -14.13
N ARG A 27 -13.85 -11.54 -13.31
CA ARG A 27 -13.82 -11.82 -11.87
C ARG A 27 -13.82 -10.57 -11.01
N THR A 28 -13.33 -9.45 -11.52
CA THR A 28 -13.01 -8.27 -10.70
C THR A 28 -13.68 -7.02 -11.22
N ILE A 29 -14.40 -6.35 -10.32
CA ILE A 29 -14.97 -5.02 -10.52
C ILE A 29 -14.30 -4.09 -9.51
N ARG A 30 -13.77 -2.96 -9.99
CA ARG A 30 -13.25 -1.89 -9.14
C ARG A 30 -14.37 -0.88 -8.89
N ILE A 31 -14.54 -0.48 -7.64
CA ILE A 31 -15.39 0.64 -7.25
C ILE A 31 -14.53 1.70 -6.56
N LEU A 32 -14.66 2.98 -6.95
CA LEU A 32 -13.96 4.08 -6.30
C LEU A 32 -14.67 4.49 -5.01
N GLY A 33 -13.90 4.70 -3.95
CA GLY A 33 -14.35 5.06 -2.60
C GLY A 33 -14.88 6.48 -2.44
N GLN A 34 -14.99 7.26 -3.52
CA GLN A 34 -15.54 8.63 -3.53
C GLN A 34 -14.80 9.63 -2.63
N ASN A 35 -13.52 9.39 -2.38
CA ASN A 35 -12.67 10.11 -1.44
C ASN A 35 -11.36 10.63 -2.10
N PRO A 36 -11.40 11.41 -3.19
CA PRO A 36 -10.18 11.88 -3.86
C PRO A 36 -9.37 12.86 -2.99
N SER A 37 -8.05 12.70 -2.97
CA SER A 37 -7.13 13.56 -2.22
C SER A 37 -5.69 13.45 -2.72
N SER A 38 -4.75 14.17 -2.10
CA SER A 38 -3.32 14.02 -2.39
C SER A 38 -2.75 12.65 -2.01
N PHE A 39 -3.39 11.93 -1.07
CA PHE A 39 -2.96 10.62 -0.60
C PHE A 39 -3.69 9.47 -1.32
N THR A 40 -4.99 9.66 -1.57
CA THR A 40 -5.88 8.66 -2.19
C THR A 40 -6.01 8.83 -3.71
N LEU A 41 -5.37 9.83 -4.31
CA LEU A 41 -5.43 10.14 -5.74
C LEU A 41 -6.89 10.37 -6.21
N ASN A 42 -7.40 9.48 -7.06
CA ASN A 42 -8.78 9.49 -7.55
C ASN A 42 -9.80 9.00 -6.50
N GLY A 43 -9.33 8.48 -5.37
CA GLY A 43 -10.10 7.77 -4.36
C GLY A 43 -9.58 6.34 -4.18
N THR A 44 -9.95 5.71 -3.07
CA THR A 44 -9.60 4.32 -2.78
C THR A 44 -10.22 3.40 -3.82
N ASN A 45 -9.42 2.52 -4.41
CA ASN A 45 -9.89 1.42 -5.22
C ASN A 45 -10.33 0.28 -4.29
N THR A 46 -11.64 0.10 -4.13
CA THR A 46 -12.17 -1.15 -3.58
C THR A 46 -12.39 -2.14 -4.72
N TYR A 47 -12.33 -3.44 -4.41
CA TYR A 47 -12.48 -4.47 -5.42
C TYR A 47 -13.49 -5.53 -5.01
N LEU A 48 -14.49 -5.75 -5.85
CA LEU A 48 -15.42 -6.86 -5.73
C LEU A 48 -14.93 -8.01 -6.60
N VAL A 49 -14.58 -9.13 -5.96
CA VAL A 49 -14.08 -10.34 -6.61
C VAL A 49 -15.14 -11.43 -6.55
N THR A 50 -15.63 -11.85 -7.71
CA THR A 50 -16.62 -12.91 -7.88
C THR A 50 -15.99 -14.11 -8.58
N PRO A 51 -16.62 -15.30 -8.59
CA PRO A 51 -16.42 -16.26 -9.66
C PRO A 51 -16.55 -15.57 -11.04
N PRO A 52 -15.92 -16.11 -12.10
CA PRO A 52 -15.95 -15.50 -13.41
C PRO A 52 -17.40 -15.44 -13.92
N CYS A 53 -17.90 -14.23 -14.17
CA CYS A 53 -19.29 -14.00 -14.57
C CYS A 53 -19.34 -12.92 -15.65
N ASP A 54 -20.33 -12.98 -16.54
CA ASP A 54 -20.48 -12.02 -17.65
C ASP A 54 -21.38 -10.82 -17.36
N LEU A 55 -21.88 -10.67 -16.13
CA LEU A 55 -22.84 -9.64 -15.71
C LEU A 55 -24.13 -9.57 -16.55
N ASN A 56 -24.33 -10.45 -17.53
CA ASN A 56 -25.64 -10.74 -18.09
C ASN A 56 -26.29 -11.80 -17.21
N TRP A 57 -27.18 -11.34 -16.33
CA TRP A 57 -27.82 -12.12 -15.28
C TRP A 57 -29.14 -12.83 -15.61
N PRO A 58 -29.71 -12.86 -16.85
CA PRO A 58 -31.03 -13.44 -17.02
C PRO A 58 -31.00 -14.95 -16.75
N GLY A 59 -31.74 -15.38 -15.72
CA GLY A 59 -32.04 -16.79 -15.45
C GLY A 59 -31.32 -17.45 -14.27
N ARG A 60 -30.46 -16.74 -13.51
CA ARG A 60 -29.86 -17.30 -12.29
C ARG A 60 -30.86 -17.34 -11.14
N SER A 61 -30.81 -18.42 -10.36
CA SER A 61 -31.68 -18.64 -9.19
C SER A 61 -30.96 -18.36 -7.87
N THR A 62 -29.63 -18.31 -7.91
CA THR A 62 -28.74 -18.14 -6.75
C THR A 62 -27.99 -16.81 -6.81
N LEU A 63 -27.67 -16.25 -5.64
CA LEU A 63 -26.74 -15.12 -5.54
C LEU A 63 -25.33 -15.61 -5.88
N LEU A 64 -24.60 -14.81 -6.64
CA LEU A 64 -23.18 -15.06 -6.90
C LEU A 64 -22.37 -14.61 -5.67
N PRO A 65 -21.59 -15.49 -5.02
CA PRO A 65 -20.80 -15.10 -3.86
C PRO A 65 -19.64 -14.19 -4.28
N ALA A 66 -19.26 -13.26 -3.41
CA ALA A 66 -18.19 -12.32 -3.67
C ALA A 66 -17.34 -12.03 -2.44
N ILE A 67 -16.08 -11.70 -2.71
CA ILE A 67 -15.13 -11.13 -1.76
C ILE A 67 -15.01 -9.63 -2.04
N LEU A 68 -15.24 -8.78 -1.05
CA LEU A 68 -14.94 -7.35 -1.14
C LEU A 68 -13.54 -7.09 -0.55
N VAL A 69 -12.69 -6.40 -1.29
CA VAL A 69 -11.37 -5.93 -0.81
C VAL A 69 -11.46 -4.44 -0.55
N ASP A 70 -11.21 -4.07 0.71
CA ASP A 70 -11.33 -2.71 1.29
C ASP A 70 -12.74 -2.10 1.21
N THR A 71 -13.00 -1.10 2.04
CA THR A 71 -14.35 -0.50 2.20
C THR A 71 -14.39 1.01 1.96
N GLY A 72 -13.27 1.63 1.60
CA GLY A 72 -13.19 3.08 1.43
C GLY A 72 -13.13 3.83 2.76
N ASP A 73 -13.34 5.14 2.67
CA ASP A 73 -13.29 6.07 3.80
C ASP A 73 -14.60 6.09 4.61
N ALA A 74 -14.59 6.75 5.77
CA ALA A 74 -15.71 6.87 6.70
C ALA A 74 -16.83 7.81 6.19
N ARG A 75 -17.35 7.52 4.99
CA ARG A 75 -18.36 8.29 4.25
C ARG A 75 -19.47 7.39 3.72
N ASP A 76 -20.65 7.95 3.52
CA ASP A 76 -21.83 7.22 3.05
C ASP A 76 -22.01 7.22 1.52
N ASP A 77 -21.25 8.05 0.79
CA ASP A 77 -21.33 8.22 -0.66
C ASP A 77 -20.76 7.05 -1.48
N TYR A 78 -19.93 6.19 -0.88
CA TYR A 78 -19.45 4.94 -1.50
C TYR A 78 -20.53 3.84 -1.57
N ALA A 79 -21.32 3.67 -0.51
CA ALA A 79 -22.25 2.54 -0.39
C ALA A 79 -23.27 2.42 -1.54
N PRO A 80 -23.84 3.52 -2.09
CA PRO A 80 -24.70 3.47 -3.27
C PRO A 80 -24.05 2.87 -4.52
N PHE A 81 -22.74 3.10 -4.75
CA PHE A 81 -22.03 2.53 -5.90
C PHE A 81 -21.81 1.03 -5.71
N LEU A 82 -21.44 0.61 -4.50
CA LEU A 82 -21.35 -0.80 -4.17
C LEU A 82 -22.72 -1.51 -4.33
N GLU A 83 -23.80 -0.92 -3.80
CA GLU A 83 -25.16 -1.45 -3.96
C GLU A 83 -25.56 -1.60 -5.43
N ALA A 84 -25.22 -0.61 -6.28
CA ALA A 84 -25.47 -0.69 -7.72
C ALA A 84 -24.82 -1.93 -8.36
N VAL A 85 -23.57 -2.22 -8.00
CA VAL A 85 -22.85 -3.43 -8.45
C VAL A 85 -23.48 -4.70 -7.93
N LEU A 86 -23.91 -4.73 -6.65
CA LEU A 86 -24.57 -5.91 -6.07
C LEU A 86 -25.92 -6.25 -6.74
N ARG A 87 -26.57 -5.24 -7.33
CA ARG A 87 -27.76 -5.38 -8.19
C ARG A 87 -27.44 -5.59 -9.67
N GLY A 88 -26.16 -5.74 -10.03
CA GLY A 88 -25.71 -6.08 -11.38
C GLY A 88 -25.45 -4.90 -12.32
N ASN A 89 -25.40 -3.66 -11.80
CA ASN A 89 -25.20 -2.46 -12.62
C ASN A 89 -23.74 -1.98 -12.58
N LEU A 90 -23.23 -1.51 -13.72
CA LEU A 90 -21.90 -0.89 -13.85
C LEU A 90 -21.94 0.64 -13.84
N ARG A 91 -23.11 1.24 -13.66
CA ARG A 91 -23.31 2.67 -13.47
C ARG A 91 -24.31 2.85 -12.35
N ARG A 92 -24.08 3.84 -11.47
CA ARG A 92 -25.02 4.08 -10.37
C ARG A 92 -26.36 4.54 -10.91
N GLU A 93 -26.38 5.35 -11.96
CA GLU A 93 -27.64 5.89 -12.51
C GLU A 93 -28.60 4.81 -13.03
N ASP A 94 -28.08 3.65 -13.42
CA ASP A 94 -28.88 2.53 -13.94
C ASP A 94 -29.54 1.70 -12.82
N ALA A 95 -29.05 1.82 -11.58
CA ALA A 95 -29.51 1.02 -10.45
C ALA A 95 -30.81 1.55 -9.84
N GLN A 96 -31.78 0.66 -9.66
CA GLN A 96 -33.05 0.93 -8.99
C GLN A 96 -33.20 0.07 -7.74
N ASP A 97 -33.71 0.64 -6.65
CA ASP A 97 -33.90 -0.06 -5.36
C ASP A 97 -34.82 -1.29 -5.47
N THR A 98 -35.65 -1.36 -6.52
CA THR A 98 -36.56 -2.47 -6.81
C THR A 98 -35.91 -3.63 -7.58
N GLN A 99 -34.73 -3.43 -8.17
CA GLN A 99 -34.01 -4.50 -8.88
C GLN A 99 -33.57 -5.57 -7.90
N PRO A 100 -33.62 -6.87 -8.25
CA PRO A 100 -33.15 -7.92 -7.35
C PRO A 100 -31.65 -7.80 -7.07
N VAL A 101 -31.23 -8.23 -5.88
CA VAL A 101 -29.81 -8.43 -5.59
C VAL A 101 -29.34 -9.68 -6.34
N CYS A 102 -28.16 -9.60 -6.95
CA CYS A 102 -27.58 -10.71 -7.74
C CYS A 102 -26.25 -11.21 -7.15
N ILE A 103 -25.59 -10.40 -6.34
CA ILE A 103 -24.29 -10.71 -5.73
C ILE A 103 -24.40 -10.65 -4.21
N GLY A 104 -23.90 -11.67 -3.51
CA GLY A 104 -23.82 -11.72 -2.06
C GLY A 104 -22.38 -11.64 -1.57
N ILE A 105 -22.03 -10.61 -0.80
CA ILE A 105 -20.69 -10.48 -0.20
C ILE A 105 -20.56 -11.45 0.97
N THR A 106 -19.82 -12.54 0.79
CA THR A 106 -19.57 -13.55 1.84
C THR A 106 -18.37 -13.19 2.70
N ASP A 107 -17.44 -12.41 2.14
CA ASP A 107 -16.16 -12.09 2.77
C ASP A 107 -15.78 -10.64 2.45
N ILE A 108 -15.25 -9.94 3.45
CA ILE A 108 -14.62 -8.63 3.30
C ILE A 108 -13.17 -8.78 3.78
N ILE A 109 -12.20 -8.41 2.97
CA ILE A 109 -10.78 -8.42 3.33
C ILE A 109 -10.29 -6.98 3.39
N MET A 110 -9.78 -6.54 4.54
CA MET A 110 -9.16 -5.23 4.71
C MET A 110 -7.65 -5.36 4.57
N THR A 111 -7.03 -4.54 3.71
CA THR A 111 -5.60 -4.60 3.41
C THR A 111 -4.75 -4.11 4.57
N HIS A 112 -5.12 -3.00 5.21
CA HIS A 112 -4.42 -2.43 6.36
C HIS A 112 -5.33 -1.45 7.13
N TRP A 113 -4.83 -0.88 8.24
CA TRP A 113 -5.66 -0.14 9.19
C TRP A 113 -6.07 1.28 8.78
N HIS A 114 -5.43 1.89 7.77
CA HIS A 114 -5.72 3.28 7.42
C HIS A 114 -7.21 3.50 7.09
N HIS A 115 -7.72 4.64 7.56
CA HIS A 115 -9.14 4.98 7.53
C HIS A 115 -9.77 4.91 6.13
N ASP A 116 -9.04 5.20 5.08
CA ASP A 116 -9.49 5.16 3.69
C ASP A 116 -9.63 3.74 3.12
N HIS A 117 -9.23 2.71 3.88
CA HIS A 117 -9.42 1.29 3.55
C HIS A 117 -10.42 0.58 4.48
N VAL A 118 -10.56 1.04 5.72
CA VAL A 118 -11.42 0.40 6.75
C VAL A 118 -12.61 1.26 7.19
N GLY A 119 -12.58 2.55 6.92
CA GLY A 119 -13.50 3.55 7.47
C GLY A 119 -14.93 3.38 6.95
N GLY A 120 -15.10 2.89 5.73
CA GLY A 120 -16.41 2.65 5.14
C GLY A 120 -17.15 1.43 5.69
N MET A 121 -16.50 0.62 6.54
CA MET A 121 -17.06 -0.63 7.08
C MET A 121 -18.47 -0.47 7.69
N PRO A 122 -18.76 0.53 8.56
CA PRO A 122 -20.09 0.68 9.14
C PRO A 122 -21.18 0.93 8.09
N TYR A 123 -20.86 1.69 7.03
CA TYR A 123 -21.80 2.00 5.95
C TYR A 123 -22.05 0.79 5.06
N VAL A 124 -21.00 0.03 4.72
CA VAL A 124 -21.11 -1.23 3.98
C VAL A 124 -21.99 -2.23 4.75
N LEU A 125 -21.75 -2.41 6.05
CA LEU A 125 -22.50 -3.36 6.87
C LEU A 125 -23.99 -2.98 7.01
N ARG A 126 -24.30 -1.69 7.24
CA ARG A 126 -25.69 -1.20 7.27
C ARG A 126 -26.40 -1.39 5.92
N MET A 127 -25.70 -1.15 4.81
CA MET A 127 -26.23 -1.39 3.47
C MET A 127 -26.51 -2.87 3.23
N LEU A 128 -25.57 -3.77 3.57
CA LEU A 128 -25.78 -5.22 3.45
C LEU A 128 -26.93 -5.72 4.34
N GLU A 129 -27.08 -5.16 5.54
CA GLU A 129 -28.20 -5.46 6.43
C GLU A 129 -29.54 -5.02 5.81
N LYS A 130 -29.61 -3.79 5.26
CA LYS A 130 -30.79 -3.31 4.50
C LYS A 130 -31.13 -4.28 3.37
N LEU A 131 -30.13 -4.70 2.58
CA LEU A 131 -30.34 -5.65 1.48
C LEU A 131 -30.83 -7.01 1.98
N ARG A 132 -30.29 -7.51 3.10
CA ARG A 132 -30.71 -8.80 3.69
C ARG A 132 -32.14 -8.78 4.22
N ARG A 133 -32.62 -7.63 4.72
CA ARG A 133 -34.04 -7.45 5.08
C ARG A 133 -34.95 -7.50 3.85
N GLN A 134 -34.45 -7.12 2.67
CA GLN A 134 -35.18 -7.19 1.39
C GLN A 134 -35.11 -8.59 0.76
N ASP A 135 -33.95 -9.24 0.83
CA ASP A 135 -33.69 -10.57 0.30
C ASP A 135 -32.89 -11.40 1.33
N PRO A 136 -33.54 -12.32 2.07
CA PRO A 136 -32.89 -13.14 3.09
C PRO A 136 -31.74 -14.02 2.60
N ARG A 137 -31.56 -14.18 1.27
CA ARG A 137 -30.42 -14.91 0.70
C ARG A 137 -29.11 -14.14 0.82
N VAL A 138 -29.13 -12.82 1.01
CA VAL A 138 -27.93 -12.00 1.19
C VAL A 138 -27.20 -12.47 2.46
N PRO A 139 -25.92 -12.88 2.38
CA PRO A 139 -25.20 -13.45 3.51
C PRO A 139 -24.78 -12.40 4.54
N GLN A 140 -24.40 -12.86 5.73
CA GLN A 140 -23.58 -12.09 6.67
C GLN A 140 -22.11 -12.24 6.26
N PRO A 141 -21.37 -11.14 5.99
CA PRO A 141 -19.98 -11.24 5.60
C PRO A 141 -19.08 -11.63 6.78
N ARG A 142 -18.05 -12.42 6.51
CA ARG A 142 -16.88 -12.60 7.39
C ARG A 142 -15.89 -11.48 7.10
N ILE A 143 -15.40 -10.80 8.12
CA ILE A 143 -14.49 -9.65 7.96
C ILE A 143 -13.07 -10.08 8.33
N HIS A 144 -12.19 -10.16 7.34
CA HIS A 144 -10.82 -10.66 7.48
C HIS A 144 -9.81 -9.52 7.51
N LYS A 145 -8.85 -9.61 8.44
CA LYS A 145 -7.75 -8.66 8.54
C LYS A 145 -6.57 -9.33 9.26
N PHE A 146 -5.34 -8.97 8.92
CA PHE A 146 -4.20 -9.35 9.76
C PHE A 146 -4.32 -8.67 11.11
N ALA A 147 -4.05 -9.45 12.17
CA ALA A 147 -3.99 -8.92 13.51
C ALA A 147 -2.80 -7.96 13.61
N GLU A 148 -3.08 -6.76 14.05
CA GLU A 148 -2.07 -5.77 14.43
C GLU A 148 -1.83 -5.88 15.94
N PRO A 149 -0.63 -5.58 16.47
CA PRO A 149 -0.45 -5.43 17.91
C PRO A 149 -1.36 -4.33 18.49
N VAL A 150 -1.76 -3.34 17.69
CA VAL A 150 -2.82 -2.37 17.98
C VAL A 150 -3.59 -2.10 16.68
N THR A 151 -4.70 -2.81 16.42
CA THR A 151 -5.65 -2.39 15.36
C THR A 151 -6.01 -0.93 15.57
N ASP A 152 -6.23 -0.14 14.50
CA ASP A 152 -6.81 1.23 14.59
C ASP A 152 -7.78 1.29 15.78
N PRO A 153 -7.40 1.96 16.90
CA PRO A 153 -8.20 1.90 18.11
C PRO A 153 -9.60 2.43 17.87
N THR A 154 -9.75 3.32 16.88
CA THR A 154 -11.03 3.90 16.49
C THR A 154 -11.86 2.99 15.57
N PHE A 155 -11.30 1.91 15.01
CA PHE A 155 -12.09 0.96 14.21
C PHE A 155 -13.22 0.35 15.04
N PHE A 156 -12.93 -0.11 16.26
CA PHE A 156 -13.94 -0.68 17.15
C PHE A 156 -14.99 0.34 17.56
N ASP A 157 -14.59 1.61 17.75
CA ASP A 157 -15.52 2.71 18.03
C ASP A 157 -16.46 2.96 16.83
N ARG A 158 -15.93 2.95 15.60
CA ARG A 158 -16.73 3.15 14.37
C ARG A 158 -17.77 2.06 14.14
N ILE A 159 -17.48 0.82 14.55
CA ILE A 159 -18.42 -0.31 14.39
C ILE A 159 -19.31 -0.53 15.63
N ALA A 160 -19.09 0.18 16.73
CA ALA A 160 -19.85 -0.02 17.97
C ALA A 160 -21.37 0.17 17.77
N ASP A 161 -21.75 1.07 16.86
CA ASP A 161 -23.14 1.36 16.51
C ASP A 161 -23.71 0.46 15.40
N VAL A 162 -22.93 -0.53 14.91
CA VAL A 162 -23.41 -1.50 13.91
C VAL A 162 -24.07 -2.67 14.63
N ASP A 163 -25.26 -3.06 14.18
CA ASP A 163 -25.97 -4.22 14.72
C ASP A 163 -25.08 -5.49 14.62
N PRO A 164 -24.85 -6.25 15.71
CA PRO A 164 -24.03 -7.46 15.67
C PRO A 164 -24.51 -8.50 14.65
N THR A 165 -25.79 -8.50 14.30
CA THR A 165 -26.35 -9.36 13.25
C THR A 165 -26.00 -8.92 11.84
N ALA A 166 -25.31 -7.78 11.67
CA ALA A 166 -24.89 -7.27 10.36
C ALA A 166 -23.82 -8.16 9.70
N TYR A 167 -22.99 -8.84 10.50
CA TYR A 167 -21.81 -9.61 10.07
C TYR A 167 -21.71 -10.97 10.77
N ALA A 168 -20.85 -11.85 10.26
CA ALA A 168 -20.60 -13.16 10.83
C ALA A 168 -19.52 -13.07 11.93
N HIS A 169 -19.82 -13.57 13.12
CA HIS A 169 -18.90 -13.56 14.26
C HIS A 169 -17.77 -14.58 14.11
N ALA A 170 -16.54 -14.14 14.33
CA ALA A 170 -15.38 -15.01 14.41
C ALA A 170 -15.53 -15.98 15.59
N PRO A 171 -15.26 -17.29 15.38
CA PRO A 171 -15.37 -18.28 16.45
C PRO A 171 -14.36 -17.99 17.54
N ASN A 172 -14.70 -18.34 18.79
CA ASN A 172 -13.83 -18.19 19.96
C ASN A 172 -13.40 -16.74 20.25
N SER A 173 -14.20 -15.76 19.83
CA SER A 173 -13.99 -14.33 20.11
C SER A 173 -15.22 -13.76 20.81
N GLU A 174 -15.01 -12.92 21.82
CA GLU A 174 -16.10 -12.28 22.57
C GLU A 174 -16.14 -10.77 22.33
N GLY A 175 -17.31 -10.17 22.55
CA GLY A 175 -17.52 -8.73 22.42
C GLY A 175 -17.24 -8.20 21.02
N THR A 176 -16.75 -6.96 20.94
CA THR A 176 -16.46 -6.26 19.67
C THR A 176 -15.34 -6.92 18.86
N ARG A 177 -14.47 -7.71 19.50
CA ARG A 177 -13.38 -8.43 18.79
C ARG A 177 -13.91 -9.57 17.91
N ALA A 178 -15.12 -10.06 18.17
CA ALA A 178 -15.76 -11.09 17.36
C ALA A 178 -16.08 -10.65 15.93
N VAL A 179 -15.96 -9.35 15.61
CA VAL A 179 -16.11 -8.84 14.24
C VAL A 179 -14.97 -9.31 13.32
N LEU A 180 -13.75 -9.50 13.83
CA LEU A 180 -12.57 -9.75 12.99
C LEU A 180 -12.21 -11.23 12.96
N TRP A 181 -12.17 -11.78 11.75
CA TRP A 181 -11.57 -13.06 11.41
C TRP A 181 -10.08 -12.85 11.17
N PRO A 182 -9.17 -13.39 12.02
CA PRO A 182 -7.74 -13.17 11.85
C PRO A 182 -7.23 -13.81 10.56
N LEU A 183 -6.71 -12.98 9.66
CA LEU A 183 -6.07 -13.42 8.42
C LEU A 183 -4.66 -13.94 8.73
N ARG A 184 -4.25 -15.01 8.04
CA ARG A 184 -2.92 -15.60 8.15
C ARG A 184 -2.15 -15.48 6.85
N ASP A 185 -0.83 -15.42 6.95
CA ASP A 185 0.02 -15.43 5.77
C ASP A 185 -0.20 -16.71 4.95
N ALA A 186 -0.25 -16.57 3.63
CA ALA A 186 -0.60 -17.61 2.65
C ALA A 186 -2.02 -18.21 2.78
N GLN A 187 -2.88 -17.70 3.68
CA GLN A 187 -4.28 -18.12 3.73
C GLN A 187 -4.98 -17.77 2.42
N THR A 188 -5.77 -18.71 1.89
CA THR A 188 -6.56 -18.50 0.68
C THR A 188 -8.04 -18.47 1.03
N ILE A 189 -8.74 -17.44 0.55
CA ILE A 189 -10.20 -17.30 0.64
C ILE A 189 -10.73 -17.43 -0.78
N SER A 190 -11.70 -18.33 -0.96
CA SER A 190 -12.25 -18.67 -2.27
C SER A 190 -13.76 -18.50 -2.30
N VAL A 191 -14.26 -18.03 -3.43
CA VAL A 191 -15.68 -18.01 -3.78
C VAL A 191 -15.91 -18.87 -5.01
N VAL A 192 -16.97 -19.68 -4.99
CA VAL A 192 -17.31 -20.65 -6.03
C VAL A 192 -18.72 -20.38 -6.52
N ASP A 193 -18.93 -20.44 -7.84
CA ASP A 193 -20.26 -20.27 -8.43
C ASP A 193 -21.20 -21.42 -7.95
N PRO A 194 -22.35 -21.11 -7.34
CA PRO A 194 -23.29 -22.13 -6.84
C PRO A 194 -23.92 -22.98 -7.95
N GLU A 195 -24.00 -22.48 -9.18
CA GLU A 195 -24.58 -23.16 -10.34
C GLU A 195 -23.50 -23.85 -11.19
N ASN A 196 -22.21 -23.55 -10.96
CA ASN A 196 -21.09 -24.22 -11.63
C ASN A 196 -19.82 -24.26 -10.77
N SER A 197 -19.59 -25.38 -10.08
CA SER A 197 -18.46 -25.56 -9.17
C SER A 197 -17.06 -25.48 -9.81
N SER A 198 -16.95 -25.51 -11.15
CA SER A 198 -15.67 -25.29 -11.86
C SER A 198 -15.26 -23.81 -11.93
N LEU A 199 -16.20 -22.90 -11.66
CA LEU A 199 -15.99 -21.47 -11.69
C LEU A 199 -15.66 -20.98 -10.28
N VAL A 200 -14.38 -20.76 -10.02
CA VAL A 200 -13.82 -20.36 -8.72
C VAL A 200 -12.94 -19.13 -8.87
N SER A 201 -12.96 -18.22 -7.89
CA SER A 201 -11.95 -17.19 -7.71
C SER A 201 -11.33 -17.30 -6.31
N SER A 202 -10.00 -17.25 -6.24
CA SER A 202 -9.24 -17.42 -5.01
C SER A 202 -8.30 -16.25 -4.75
N LEU A 203 -8.46 -15.60 -3.59
CA LEU A 203 -7.54 -14.58 -3.09
C LEU A 203 -6.64 -15.18 -2.02
N ARG A 204 -5.33 -15.25 -2.32
CA ARG A 204 -4.31 -15.66 -1.36
C ARG A 204 -3.67 -14.45 -0.71
N ALA A 205 -3.76 -14.38 0.61
CA ALA A 205 -3.15 -13.35 1.43
C ALA A 205 -1.63 -13.48 1.51
N LEU A 206 -0.94 -12.37 1.27
CA LEU A 206 0.48 -12.20 1.54
C LEU A 206 0.63 -11.13 2.61
N PHE A 207 1.16 -11.51 3.76
CA PHE A 207 1.57 -10.53 4.75
C PHE A 207 2.75 -9.72 4.20
N THR A 208 2.60 -8.40 4.15
CA THR A 208 3.52 -7.48 3.46
C THR A 208 3.65 -6.17 4.25
N PRO A 209 4.19 -6.20 5.48
CA PRO A 209 4.30 -5.03 6.34
C PRO A 209 5.29 -4.00 5.79
N GLY A 210 5.29 -2.82 6.39
CA GLY A 210 6.22 -1.74 6.08
C GLY A 210 5.49 -0.46 5.71
N HIS A 211 4.51 -0.54 4.80
CA HIS A 211 3.54 0.55 4.64
C HIS A 211 2.78 0.78 5.95
N ALA A 212 2.21 -0.29 6.48
CA ALA A 212 1.61 -0.40 7.81
C ALA A 212 2.01 -1.75 8.42
N ALA A 213 1.97 -1.87 9.75
CA ALA A 213 2.37 -3.08 10.47
C ALA A 213 1.50 -4.32 10.13
N ASP A 214 0.26 -4.10 9.70
CA ASP A 214 -0.76 -5.12 9.41
C ASP A 214 -0.98 -5.35 7.91
N HIS A 215 -0.20 -4.68 7.04
CA HIS A 215 -0.51 -4.59 5.63
C HIS A 215 -0.46 -5.95 4.90
N THR A 216 -1.47 -6.22 4.07
CA THR A 216 -1.52 -7.38 3.18
C THR A 216 -1.71 -7.03 1.71
N SER A 217 -0.98 -7.74 0.86
CA SER A 217 -1.26 -7.83 -0.58
C SER A 217 -2.02 -9.14 -0.85
N LEU A 218 -2.87 -9.17 -1.87
CA LEU A 218 -3.69 -10.35 -2.20
C LEU A 218 -3.38 -10.82 -3.61
N LEU A 219 -3.05 -12.10 -3.80
CA LEU A 219 -2.89 -12.68 -5.14
C LEU A 219 -4.23 -13.30 -5.57
N LEU A 220 -4.78 -12.83 -6.70
CA LEU A 220 -5.81 -13.57 -7.42
C LEU A 220 -5.15 -14.67 -8.24
N GLU A 221 -5.31 -15.90 -7.77
CA GLU A 221 -4.59 -17.09 -8.25
C GLU A 221 -4.88 -17.39 -9.73
N GLU A 222 -6.13 -17.25 -10.16
CA GLU A 222 -6.57 -17.64 -11.50
C GLU A 222 -6.01 -16.73 -12.60
N ASP A 223 -5.91 -15.42 -12.32
CA ASP A 223 -5.48 -14.42 -13.29
C ASP A 223 -4.02 -13.98 -13.09
N ASN A 224 -3.36 -14.42 -12.01
CA ASN A 224 -2.01 -14.00 -11.60
C ASN A 224 -1.88 -12.47 -11.46
N ILE A 225 -2.87 -11.87 -10.79
CA ILE A 225 -2.96 -10.42 -10.52
C ILE A 225 -2.72 -10.19 -9.04
N LEU A 226 -1.88 -9.20 -8.70
CA LEU A 226 -1.60 -8.84 -7.32
C LEU A 226 -2.34 -7.55 -6.95
N PHE A 227 -3.23 -7.64 -5.96
CA PHE A 227 -3.80 -6.49 -5.28
C PHE A 227 -2.75 -6.00 -4.29
N THR A 228 -2.24 -4.78 -4.48
CA THR A 228 -1.05 -4.31 -3.75
C THR A 228 -1.36 -3.45 -2.55
N GLY A 229 -2.64 -3.10 -2.31
CA GLY A 229 -3.01 -2.08 -1.34
C GLY A 229 -2.13 -0.85 -1.54
N ASP A 230 -1.54 -0.39 -0.45
CA ASP A 230 -0.70 0.81 -0.44
C ASP A 230 0.79 0.54 -0.52
N ASN A 231 1.21 -0.73 -0.67
CA ASN A 231 2.61 -1.03 -0.90
C ASN A 231 3.11 -0.56 -2.28
N VAL A 232 2.27 -0.66 -3.31
CA VAL A 232 2.55 -0.17 -4.66
C VAL A 232 1.29 0.52 -5.18
N LEU A 233 1.43 1.76 -5.62
CA LEU A 233 0.35 2.60 -6.11
C LEU A 233 0.32 2.63 -7.64
N GLY A 234 -0.83 2.97 -8.21
CA GLY A 234 -0.99 3.15 -9.65
C GLY A 234 -0.19 4.33 -10.20
N ARG A 235 0.06 5.32 -9.35
CA ARG A 235 0.82 6.53 -9.68
C ARG A 235 1.65 7.00 -8.51
N GLY A 236 2.82 7.56 -8.80
CA GLY A 236 3.70 8.14 -7.80
C GLY A 236 4.43 7.09 -6.96
N SER A 237 4.57 7.37 -5.67
CA SER A 237 5.23 6.52 -4.67
C SER A 237 4.34 6.49 -3.43
N THR A 238 4.51 5.46 -2.59
CA THR A 238 3.81 5.34 -1.31
C THR A 238 4.64 5.88 -0.15
N VAL A 239 3.97 6.11 0.99
CA VAL A 239 4.57 6.33 2.32
C VAL A 239 4.71 4.98 3.04
N PHE A 240 5.56 4.92 4.05
CA PHE A 240 5.77 3.69 4.83
C PHE A 240 6.23 4.03 6.25
N GLU A 241 5.86 3.17 7.20
CA GLU A 241 6.23 3.25 8.62
C GLU A 241 7.59 2.60 8.91
N ASP A 242 7.94 1.56 8.16
CA ASP A 242 9.20 0.83 8.30
C ASP A 242 9.78 0.53 6.92
N LEU A 243 10.92 1.16 6.60
CA LEU A 243 11.59 1.00 5.30
C LEU A 243 12.13 -0.41 5.09
N VAL A 244 12.63 -1.07 6.14
CA VAL A 244 13.26 -2.40 6.04
C VAL A 244 12.18 -3.44 5.73
N LEU A 245 11.11 -3.46 6.53
CA LEU A 245 9.98 -4.34 6.30
C LEU A 245 9.33 -4.05 4.94
N TYR A 246 9.24 -2.79 4.55
CA TYR A 246 8.71 -2.39 3.24
C TYR A 246 9.54 -2.96 2.08
N LEU A 247 10.87 -2.82 2.11
CA LEU A 247 11.75 -3.36 1.07
C LEU A 247 11.67 -4.89 0.99
N ARG A 248 11.63 -5.57 2.14
CA ARG A 248 11.44 -7.03 2.22
C ARG A 248 10.09 -7.46 1.66
N SER A 249 9.03 -6.69 1.91
CA SER A 249 7.70 -6.92 1.35
C SER A 249 7.66 -6.75 -0.17
N LEU A 250 8.36 -5.74 -0.71
CA LEU A 250 8.50 -5.56 -2.16
C LEU A 250 9.26 -6.74 -2.80
N GLN A 251 10.35 -7.20 -2.19
CA GLN A 251 11.06 -8.40 -2.65
C GLN A 251 10.19 -9.64 -2.62
N ARG A 252 9.43 -9.86 -1.53
CA ARG A 252 8.49 -10.98 -1.41
C ARG A 252 7.49 -10.98 -2.57
N SER A 253 6.87 -9.84 -2.85
CA SER A 253 5.93 -9.68 -3.95
C SER A 253 6.58 -9.91 -5.31
N LEU A 254 7.80 -9.41 -5.52
CA LEU A 254 8.54 -9.62 -6.76
C LEU A 254 8.92 -11.10 -6.97
N ALA A 255 9.41 -11.77 -5.92
CA ALA A 255 9.76 -13.18 -5.94
C ALA A 255 8.54 -14.05 -6.24
N LEU A 256 7.41 -13.74 -5.59
CA LEU A 256 6.13 -14.39 -5.89
C LEU A 256 5.77 -14.25 -7.37
N LEU A 257 5.71 -13.02 -7.89
CA LEU A 257 5.30 -12.78 -9.28
C LEU A 257 6.28 -13.39 -10.29
N SER A 258 7.57 -13.45 -9.95
CA SER A 258 8.59 -14.09 -10.79
C SER A 258 8.43 -15.60 -10.86
N ALA A 259 7.91 -16.23 -9.81
CA ALA A 259 7.58 -17.66 -9.77
C ALA A 259 6.22 -17.99 -10.42
N ARG A 260 5.46 -16.98 -10.86
CA ARG A 260 4.13 -17.15 -11.47
C ARG A 260 4.17 -16.92 -12.97
N ARG A 261 3.12 -17.41 -13.64
CA ARG A 261 2.92 -17.08 -15.05
C ARG A 261 2.53 -15.60 -15.17
N PRO A 262 2.86 -14.95 -16.29
CA PRO A 262 2.37 -13.60 -16.60
C PRO A 262 0.83 -13.55 -16.58
N THR A 263 0.26 -12.39 -16.31
CA THR A 263 -1.19 -12.17 -16.42
C THR A 263 -1.62 -12.42 -17.87
N ARG A 264 -2.74 -13.13 -18.05
CA ARG A 264 -3.21 -13.55 -19.38
C ARG A 264 -3.57 -12.35 -20.26
N PRO A 265 -3.23 -12.37 -21.57
CA PRO A 265 -3.71 -11.35 -22.51
C PRO A 265 -5.23 -11.23 -22.48
N GLY A 266 -5.75 -10.00 -22.60
CA GLY A 266 -7.19 -9.71 -22.58
C GLY A 266 -7.74 -9.32 -21.20
N VAL A 267 -6.94 -9.43 -20.14
CA VAL A 267 -7.22 -8.83 -18.83
C VAL A 267 -7.00 -7.32 -18.90
N TYR A 268 -7.87 -6.51 -18.28
CA TYR A 268 -7.68 -5.05 -18.24
C TYR A 268 -6.33 -4.70 -17.61
N GLY A 269 -5.55 -3.88 -18.32
CA GLY A 269 -4.17 -3.55 -17.96
C GLY A 269 -3.12 -4.42 -18.64
N THR A 270 -3.49 -5.52 -19.33
CA THR A 270 -2.54 -6.24 -20.19
C THR A 270 -2.38 -5.56 -21.55
N PRO A 271 -1.15 -5.23 -21.98
CA PRO A 271 -0.95 -4.57 -23.27
C PRO A 271 -1.22 -5.51 -24.44
N VAL A 272 -1.84 -4.97 -25.50
CA VAL A 272 -2.14 -5.72 -26.74
C VAL A 272 -0.85 -6.13 -27.48
N SER A 273 0.26 -5.40 -27.28
CA SER A 273 1.60 -5.76 -27.77
C SER A 273 2.70 -5.19 -26.87
N GLY A 274 3.92 -5.75 -26.97
CA GLY A 274 5.14 -5.15 -26.40
C GLY A 274 5.41 -5.37 -24.91
N VAL A 275 4.56 -6.11 -24.18
CA VAL A 275 4.74 -6.39 -22.74
C VAL A 275 4.52 -7.88 -22.47
N GLN A 276 5.38 -8.71 -23.06
CA GLN A 276 5.43 -10.13 -22.74
C GLN A 276 6.07 -10.33 -21.37
N GLY A 277 5.51 -11.26 -20.59
CA GLY A 277 6.12 -11.70 -19.34
C GLY A 277 5.60 -11.04 -18.07
N GLU A 278 4.92 -9.89 -18.11
CA GLU A 278 4.57 -9.15 -16.89
C GLU A 278 3.27 -9.61 -16.20
N ASN A 279 3.15 -9.25 -14.92
CA ASN A 279 1.94 -9.38 -14.13
C ASN A 279 1.30 -8.01 -13.93
N VAL A 280 -0.02 -7.97 -13.91
CA VAL A 280 -0.79 -6.76 -13.61
C VAL A 280 -0.91 -6.58 -12.10
N LEU A 281 -0.85 -5.33 -11.63
CA LEU A 281 -1.15 -4.97 -10.23
C LEU A 281 -2.43 -4.13 -10.15
N TYR A 282 -3.23 -4.41 -9.13
CA TYR A 282 -4.42 -3.67 -8.74
C TYR A 282 -4.13 -2.91 -7.43
N PRO A 283 -3.76 -1.62 -7.50
CA PRO A 283 -3.33 -0.85 -6.34
C PRO A 283 -4.50 -0.37 -5.48
N GLY A 284 -4.22 -0.02 -4.23
CA GLY A 284 -5.17 0.68 -3.34
C GLY A 284 -5.58 2.04 -3.91
N HIS A 285 -4.67 2.73 -4.60
CA HIS A 285 -4.95 4.04 -5.21
C HIS A 285 -4.38 4.17 -6.62
N GLY A 286 -5.09 4.89 -7.48
CA GLY A 286 -4.68 5.21 -8.85
C GLY A 286 -4.95 4.11 -9.88
N PRO A 287 -4.44 4.24 -11.12
CA PRO A 287 -4.76 3.33 -12.21
C PRO A 287 -4.12 1.94 -12.02
N VAL A 288 -4.65 0.95 -12.74
CA VAL A 288 -4.04 -0.38 -12.88
C VAL A 288 -2.59 -0.27 -13.37
N VAL A 289 -1.70 -1.14 -12.87
CA VAL A 289 -0.28 -1.18 -13.24
C VAL A 289 0.00 -2.36 -14.18
N PRO A 290 0.21 -2.12 -15.49
CA PRO A 290 0.47 -3.18 -16.48
C PRO A 290 1.78 -3.96 -16.28
N LYS A 291 2.83 -3.25 -15.83
CA LYS A 291 4.20 -3.79 -15.71
C LYS A 291 4.54 -3.98 -14.24
N GLY A 292 3.86 -4.91 -13.59
CA GLY A 292 3.90 -5.05 -12.14
C GLY A 292 5.28 -5.38 -11.58
N ARG A 293 5.98 -6.36 -12.17
CA ARG A 293 7.30 -6.77 -11.68
C ARG A 293 8.32 -5.67 -11.91
N ASP A 294 8.29 -5.04 -13.09
CA ASP A 294 9.15 -3.87 -13.38
C ASP A 294 8.88 -2.70 -12.45
N THR A 295 7.61 -2.44 -12.12
CA THR A 295 7.23 -1.36 -11.19
C THR A 295 7.76 -1.63 -9.79
N ILE A 296 7.63 -2.87 -9.30
CA ILE A 296 8.20 -3.26 -7.99
C ILE A 296 9.73 -3.12 -7.99
N ARG A 297 10.42 -3.56 -9.06
CA ARG A 297 11.87 -3.34 -9.21
C ARG A 297 12.24 -1.86 -9.17
N ARG A 298 11.47 -1.01 -9.86
CA ARG A 298 11.67 0.44 -9.86
C ARG A 298 11.47 1.03 -8.46
N TYR A 299 10.47 0.57 -7.72
CA TYR A 299 10.24 0.99 -6.34
C TYR A 299 11.43 0.65 -5.45
N ILE A 300 11.93 -0.58 -5.50
CA ILE A 300 13.14 -1.01 -4.76
C ILE A 300 14.33 -0.13 -5.14
N ARG A 301 14.63 -0.01 -6.44
CA ARG A 301 15.75 0.79 -6.94
C ARG A 301 15.67 2.23 -6.49
N HIS A 302 14.48 2.85 -6.53
CA HIS A 302 14.31 4.23 -6.13
C HIS A 302 14.64 4.48 -4.64
N ARG A 303 14.41 3.49 -3.76
CA ARG A 303 14.84 3.58 -2.35
C ARG A 303 16.35 3.46 -2.21
N LEU A 304 16.98 2.56 -2.97
CA LEU A 304 18.43 2.40 -2.97
C LEU A 304 19.14 3.66 -3.52
N GLU A 305 18.64 4.23 -4.62
CA GLU A 305 19.11 5.51 -5.17
C GLU A 305 19.02 6.63 -4.11
N ARG A 306 17.95 6.65 -3.31
CA ARG A 306 17.81 7.64 -2.22
C ARG A 306 18.85 7.44 -1.12
N GLU A 307 19.17 6.20 -0.75
CA GLU A 307 20.25 5.91 0.20
C GLU A 307 21.59 6.42 -0.32
N GLU A 308 21.90 6.16 -1.60
CA GLU A 308 23.15 6.62 -2.21
C GLU A 308 23.23 8.15 -2.26
N GLN A 309 22.13 8.84 -2.57
CA GLN A 309 22.08 10.31 -2.54
C GLN A 309 22.31 10.87 -1.14
N ILE A 310 21.71 10.27 -0.10
CA ILE A 310 21.93 10.68 1.29
C ILE A 310 23.40 10.50 1.66
N LEU A 311 23.96 9.32 1.41
CA LEU A 311 25.36 9.03 1.70
C LEU A 311 26.30 9.98 0.94
N ALA A 312 26.04 10.22 -0.36
CA ALA A 312 26.85 11.12 -1.18
C ALA A 312 26.85 12.54 -0.63
N LEU A 313 25.68 13.08 -0.24
CA LEU A 313 25.59 14.40 0.37
C LEU A 313 26.39 14.50 1.67
N LEU A 314 26.33 13.47 2.52
CA LEU A 314 27.07 13.44 3.78
C LEU A 314 28.60 13.41 3.60
N THR A 315 29.13 13.10 2.41
CA THR A 315 30.57 13.22 2.11
C THR A 315 31.04 14.65 1.87
N GLY A 316 30.11 15.60 1.67
CA GLY A 316 30.43 17.00 1.43
C GLY A 316 29.81 17.96 2.44
N ARG A 317 30.14 19.24 2.29
CA ARG A 317 29.69 20.30 3.19
C ARG A 317 28.27 20.76 2.82
N PRO A 318 27.35 20.94 3.79
CA PRO A 318 26.06 21.55 3.50
C PRO A 318 26.24 22.99 2.98
N GLY A 319 25.40 23.37 2.01
CA GLY A 319 25.42 24.69 1.37
C GLY A 319 26.27 24.80 0.11
N ASP A 320 27.10 23.80 -0.20
CA ASP A 320 27.79 23.71 -1.49
C ASP A 320 26.82 23.23 -2.58
N LYS A 321 26.32 24.17 -3.39
CA LYS A 321 25.30 23.91 -4.42
C LYS A 321 25.84 23.09 -5.59
N GLU A 322 27.08 23.33 -6.00
CA GLU A 322 27.70 22.59 -7.11
C GLU A 322 27.90 21.13 -6.72
N PHE A 323 28.49 20.91 -5.54
CA PHE A 323 28.65 19.57 -4.99
C PHE A 323 27.31 18.86 -4.77
N SER A 324 26.33 19.55 -4.17
CA SER A 324 25.00 18.95 -3.92
C SER A 324 24.32 18.53 -5.23
N THR A 325 24.47 19.32 -6.29
CA THR A 325 23.95 18.98 -7.63
C THR A 325 24.63 17.74 -8.20
N GLU A 326 25.95 17.65 -8.08
CA GLU A 326 26.71 16.48 -8.52
C GLU A 326 26.33 15.22 -7.72
N ALA A 327 26.26 15.32 -6.38
CA ALA A 327 25.88 14.23 -5.49
C ALA A 327 24.47 13.70 -5.76
N MET A 328 23.51 14.57 -6.13
CA MET A 328 22.18 14.12 -6.51
C MET A 328 22.13 13.45 -7.89
N ALA A 329 22.88 13.98 -8.86
CA ALA A 329 22.86 13.50 -10.24
C ALA A 329 23.68 12.22 -10.44
N PHE A 330 24.80 12.09 -9.71
CA PHE A 330 25.77 11.00 -9.84
C PHE A 330 26.26 10.52 -8.46
N PRO A 331 25.36 10.05 -7.57
CA PRO A 331 25.72 9.67 -6.21
C PRO A 331 26.80 8.60 -6.16
N GLU A 332 26.73 7.58 -7.03
CA GLU A 332 27.73 6.52 -7.12
C GLU A 332 29.13 7.06 -7.41
N LYS A 333 29.25 7.99 -8.38
CA LYS A 333 30.53 8.63 -8.74
C LYS A 333 31.14 9.35 -7.53
N VAL A 334 30.31 10.10 -6.80
CA VAL A 334 30.74 10.85 -5.61
C VAL A 334 31.17 9.91 -4.50
N LEU A 335 30.41 8.84 -4.25
CA LEU A 335 30.72 7.85 -3.22
C LEU A 335 32.03 7.12 -3.53
N THR A 336 32.25 6.65 -4.76
CA THR A 336 33.51 6.03 -5.15
C THR A 336 34.71 6.96 -4.92
N ALA A 337 34.55 8.26 -5.17
CA ALA A 337 35.63 9.22 -4.99
C ALA A 337 35.89 9.59 -3.51
N ARG A 338 34.84 9.67 -2.68
CA ARG A 338 34.92 10.32 -1.36
C ARG A 338 34.63 9.44 -0.15
N MET A 339 33.93 8.32 -0.30
CA MET A 339 33.40 7.53 0.84
C MET A 339 34.50 7.11 1.84
N HIS A 340 35.64 6.64 1.32
CA HIS A 340 36.78 6.16 2.12
C HIS A 340 37.92 7.19 2.24
N THR A 341 37.67 8.46 1.93
CA THR A 341 38.67 9.52 2.10
C THR A 341 38.74 9.96 3.56
N HIS A 342 39.91 10.47 3.98
CA HIS A 342 40.12 11.06 5.30
C HIS A 342 39.68 12.54 5.36
N GLU A 343 38.76 12.94 4.48
CA GLU A 343 38.24 14.31 4.46
C GLU A 343 37.45 14.63 5.74
N PRO A 344 37.41 15.91 6.17
CA PRO A 344 36.64 16.32 7.33
C PRO A 344 35.18 15.89 7.21
N ARG A 345 34.68 15.16 8.20
CA ARG A 345 33.26 14.78 8.24
C ARG A 345 32.40 16.01 8.52
N HIS A 346 31.35 16.18 7.72
CA HIS A 346 30.40 17.27 7.86
C HIS A 346 29.08 16.78 8.45
N THR A 347 28.43 17.63 9.24
CA THR A 347 27.10 17.33 9.77
C THR A 347 26.01 17.92 8.89
N TRP A 348 24.99 17.13 8.60
CA TRP A 348 23.79 17.56 7.89
C TRP A 348 22.57 17.41 8.77
N THR A 349 21.67 18.38 8.75
CA THR A 349 20.34 18.22 9.36
C THR A 349 19.36 17.63 8.35
N LEU A 350 18.26 17.05 8.84
CA LEU A 350 17.16 16.62 7.96
C LEU A 350 16.61 17.80 7.15
N PHE A 351 16.50 18.99 7.75
CA PHE A 351 16.10 20.20 7.04
C PHE A 351 16.98 20.50 5.82
N GLN A 352 18.30 20.40 5.97
CA GLN A 352 19.26 20.62 4.88
C GLN A 352 19.16 19.55 3.80
N LEU A 353 19.01 18.28 4.19
CA LEU A 353 18.79 17.18 3.24
C LEU A 353 17.50 17.38 2.44
N ILE A 354 16.41 17.80 3.08
CA ILE A 354 15.12 18.10 2.41
C ILE A 354 15.29 19.24 1.42
N ALA A 355 15.93 20.34 1.83
CA ALA A 355 16.14 21.50 0.98
C ALA A 355 16.91 21.18 -0.32
N VAL A 356 17.76 20.16 -0.30
CA VAL A 356 18.50 19.67 -1.48
C VAL A 356 17.68 18.63 -2.25
N LEU A 357 17.30 17.53 -1.59
CA LEU A 357 16.70 16.35 -2.21
C LEU A 357 15.27 16.57 -2.70
N TYR A 358 14.59 17.58 -2.15
CA TYR A 358 13.19 17.90 -2.41
C TYR A 358 13.00 19.41 -2.65
N ALA A 359 13.97 20.06 -3.29
CA ALA A 359 13.98 21.52 -3.53
C ALA A 359 12.69 22.07 -4.21
N ASN A 360 11.93 21.23 -4.90
CA ASN A 360 10.69 21.61 -5.60
C ASN A 360 9.42 21.32 -4.79
N TYR A 361 9.53 20.88 -3.53
CA TYR A 361 8.39 20.57 -2.67
C TYR A 361 7.98 21.79 -1.84
N GLU A 362 6.68 21.96 -1.65
CA GLU A 362 6.15 22.95 -0.72
C GLU A 362 6.46 22.58 0.73
N THR A 363 6.65 23.58 1.59
CA THR A 363 6.99 23.39 3.02
C THR A 363 5.97 22.53 3.77
N LYS A 364 4.69 22.59 3.40
CA LYS A 364 3.63 21.75 3.99
C LYS A 364 3.87 20.24 3.80
N MET A 365 4.68 19.84 2.81
CA MET A 365 5.02 18.44 2.55
C MET A 365 6.25 17.97 3.35
N TYR A 366 6.95 18.89 4.03
CA TYR A 366 8.21 18.57 4.70
C TYR A 366 8.06 17.51 5.78
N PRO A 367 7.01 17.46 6.62
CA PRO A 367 6.88 16.39 7.62
C PRO A 367 6.85 14.99 7.00
N ALA A 368 6.08 14.80 5.92
CA ALA A 368 6.00 13.51 5.22
C ALA A 368 7.34 13.10 4.59
N VAL A 369 8.04 14.07 4.00
CA VAL A 369 9.37 13.86 3.39
C VAL A 369 10.43 13.59 4.46
N ALA A 370 10.43 14.36 5.54
CA ALA A 370 11.34 14.22 6.69
C ALA A 370 11.22 12.82 7.29
N ARG A 371 10.00 12.30 7.42
CA ARG A 371 9.76 10.92 7.85
C ARG A 371 10.44 9.90 6.94
N GLY A 372 10.27 10.02 5.63
CA GLY A 372 10.92 9.12 4.68
C GLY A 372 12.45 9.16 4.79
N LEU A 373 13.03 10.35 4.92
CA LEU A 373 14.48 10.51 5.10
C LEU A 373 14.97 9.98 6.44
N LEU A 374 14.21 10.18 7.53
CA LEU A 374 14.52 9.60 8.83
C LEU A 374 14.63 8.07 8.72
N LEU A 375 13.68 7.42 8.06
CA LEU A 375 13.69 5.95 7.92
C LEU A 375 14.92 5.45 7.15
N HIS A 376 15.37 6.19 6.13
CA HIS A 376 16.64 5.89 5.46
C HIS A 376 17.83 6.04 6.42
N LEU A 377 17.90 7.13 7.18
CA LEU A 377 18.99 7.36 8.15
C LEU A 377 18.99 6.29 9.25
N GLN A 378 17.82 5.92 9.80
CA GLN A 378 17.68 4.85 10.78
C GLN A 378 18.18 3.50 10.24
N LYS A 379 17.84 3.15 8.98
CA LYS A 379 18.37 1.96 8.32
C LYS A 379 19.90 2.02 8.16
N LEU A 380 20.45 3.16 7.78
CA LEU A 380 21.89 3.38 7.58
C LEU A 380 22.69 3.46 8.89
N SER A 381 22.01 3.64 10.02
CA SER A 381 22.61 3.74 11.37
C SER A 381 22.71 2.42 12.12
N GLN A 382 22.32 1.31 11.50
CA GLN A 382 22.26 0.00 12.14
C GLN A 382 22.93 -1.06 11.24
N PRO A 383 23.56 -2.07 11.84
CA PRO A 383 24.03 -3.22 11.09
C PRO A 383 22.83 -4.05 10.63
N ILE A 384 23.01 -4.85 9.57
CA ILE A 384 21.91 -5.56 8.91
C ILE A 384 21.24 -6.57 9.86
N GLU A 385 21.99 -7.17 10.77
CA GLU A 385 21.51 -8.12 11.77
C GLU A 385 20.61 -7.51 12.85
N ASP A 386 20.77 -6.21 13.13
CA ASP A 386 19.92 -5.49 14.09
C ASP A 386 18.62 -4.99 13.44
N LEU A 387 18.53 -5.02 12.10
CA LEU A 387 17.35 -4.55 11.38
C LEU A 387 16.16 -5.50 11.54
N PRO A 388 14.92 -4.96 11.53
CA PRO A 388 13.71 -5.77 11.65
C PRO A 388 13.65 -6.93 10.66
N SER A 389 13.39 -8.12 11.19
CA SER A 389 13.12 -9.31 10.39
C SER A 389 11.61 -9.53 10.28
N PRO A 390 11.07 -9.74 9.07
CA PRO A 390 9.65 -10.01 8.89
C PRO A 390 9.34 -11.42 9.41
N PRO A 391 8.09 -11.70 9.77
CA PRO A 391 7.68 -13.02 10.25
C PRO A 391 7.57 -14.06 9.12
N PHE A 392 8.15 -13.79 7.95
CA PHE A 392 8.18 -14.69 6.79
C PHE A 392 9.60 -14.86 6.26
N TYR A 393 9.84 -16.02 5.66
CA TYR A 393 11.12 -16.33 5.03
C TYR A 393 11.32 -15.58 3.71
N LEU A 394 12.55 -15.11 3.48
CA LEU A 394 13.03 -14.59 2.21
C LEU A 394 14.32 -15.32 1.84
N ALA A 395 14.41 -15.75 0.58
CA ALA A 395 15.64 -16.38 0.06
C ALA A 395 16.72 -15.34 -0.26
N ASP A 396 16.30 -14.16 -0.73
CA ASP A 396 17.21 -13.08 -1.09
C ASP A 396 17.56 -12.22 0.15
N PRO A 397 18.80 -11.70 0.24
CA PRO A 397 19.17 -10.75 1.27
C PRO A 397 18.39 -9.44 1.12
N LEU A 398 18.33 -8.64 2.20
CA LEU A 398 17.75 -7.30 2.18
C LEU A 398 18.34 -6.47 1.01
N PRO A 399 17.56 -5.69 0.24
CA PRO A 399 18.10 -4.80 -0.76
C PRO A 399 18.92 -3.73 -0.05
N THR A 400 20.19 -3.67 -0.41
CA THR A 400 21.16 -2.73 0.13
C THR A 400 22.00 -2.17 -1.00
N THR A 401 22.53 -0.97 -0.81
CA THR A 401 23.54 -0.42 -1.73
C THR A 401 24.86 -1.16 -1.53
N GLN A 402 25.77 -1.07 -2.51
CA GLN A 402 27.10 -1.68 -2.35
C GLN A 402 27.92 -1.09 -1.19
N TRP A 403 27.56 0.11 -0.73
CA TRP A 403 28.22 0.87 0.33
C TRP A 403 27.79 0.43 1.73
N THR A 404 26.58 -0.10 1.86
CA THR A 404 25.97 -0.54 3.13
C THR A 404 26.44 -1.91 3.62
N LYS A 405 27.68 -2.30 3.29
CA LYS A 405 28.32 -3.53 3.78
C LYS A 405 29.00 -3.36 5.14
N ASP A 406 29.20 -2.12 5.58
CA ASP A 406 29.78 -1.80 6.89
C ASP A 406 28.69 -1.64 7.96
N ASP A 407 29.01 -2.02 9.21
CA ASP A 407 28.05 -2.25 10.31
C ASP A 407 27.35 -1.00 10.89
N ARG A 408 27.68 0.22 10.42
CA ARG A 408 26.99 1.50 10.75
C ARG A 408 27.56 2.64 9.89
N LEU A 409 26.88 3.06 8.83
CA LEU A 409 27.39 4.11 7.96
C LEU A 409 27.13 5.53 8.46
N VAL A 410 26.03 5.73 9.17
CA VAL A 410 25.57 7.07 9.58
C VAL A 410 25.25 7.06 11.06
N ARG A 411 25.48 8.17 11.76
CA ARG A 411 25.05 8.35 13.15
C ARG A 411 24.45 9.74 13.38
N SER A 412 23.45 9.81 14.25
CA SER A 412 23.01 11.08 14.80
C SER A 412 24.06 11.61 15.79
N VAL A 413 24.33 12.91 15.77
CA VAL A 413 25.28 13.57 16.70
C VAL A 413 24.66 13.75 18.09
N ARG A 414 23.33 13.91 18.15
CA ARG A 414 22.54 13.99 19.39
C ARG A 414 21.15 13.38 19.17
N LEU A 415 20.46 13.07 20.26
CA LEU A 415 19.07 12.63 20.25
C LEU A 415 18.12 13.82 20.50
N PRO A 416 16.88 13.77 20.02
CA PRO A 416 15.86 14.75 20.35
C PRO A 416 15.45 14.69 21.83
N SER A 417 14.93 15.79 22.35
CA SER A 417 14.49 15.94 23.74
C SER A 417 13.31 15.04 24.11
N TYR A 418 12.46 14.71 23.12
CA TYR A 418 11.30 13.85 23.29
C TYR A 418 11.60 12.35 23.19
N GLN A 419 12.88 11.96 22.99
CA GLN A 419 13.31 10.56 22.81
C GLN A 419 12.59 9.62 23.79
N ARG A 420 11.90 8.63 23.24
CA ARG A 420 11.06 7.67 23.96
C ARG A 420 11.73 6.30 24.08
N SER A 421 12.46 5.87 23.06
CA SER A 421 13.21 4.62 23.05
C SER A 421 14.60 4.80 23.67
N THR A 422 15.15 3.72 24.21
CA THR A 422 16.53 3.69 24.73
C THR A 422 17.57 3.56 23.62
N ASN A 423 17.16 3.55 22.35
CA ASN A 423 18.05 3.37 21.22
C ASN A 423 18.87 4.63 20.98
N ALA A 424 20.09 4.46 20.47
CA ALA A 424 20.97 5.58 20.11
C ALA A 424 20.57 6.26 18.79
N ILE A 425 19.31 6.13 18.37
CA ILE A 425 18.78 6.57 17.10
C ILE A 425 17.50 7.38 17.37
N PRO A 426 17.34 8.57 16.77
CA PRO A 426 16.17 9.41 16.95
C PRO A 426 14.85 8.68 16.65
N ASP A 427 13.91 8.80 17.58
CA ASP A 427 12.54 8.33 17.36
C ASP A 427 11.78 9.25 16.40
N ALA A 428 10.77 8.67 15.74
CA ALA A 428 9.84 9.43 14.91
C ALA A 428 9.06 10.45 15.77
N ALA A 429 8.90 11.66 15.22
CA ALA A 429 8.03 12.67 15.81
C ALA A 429 6.56 12.25 15.71
N SER A 430 5.79 12.55 16.74
CA SER A 430 4.36 12.25 16.89
C SER A 430 3.50 13.51 16.84
N ASN A 431 4.08 14.70 16.90
CA ASN A 431 3.39 15.98 16.75
C ASN A 431 4.26 17.01 16.03
N GLU A 432 3.68 18.17 15.71
CA GLU A 432 4.35 19.23 14.94
C GLU A 432 5.59 19.81 15.65
N ALA A 433 5.54 20.00 16.96
CA ALA A 433 6.67 20.56 17.71
C ALA A 433 7.88 19.60 17.68
N GLU A 434 7.62 18.30 17.87
CA GLU A 434 8.65 17.26 17.76
C GLU A 434 9.22 17.18 16.34
N TRP A 435 8.43 17.43 15.29
CA TRP A 435 8.91 17.46 13.91
C TRP A 435 9.93 18.56 13.67
N TRP A 436 9.68 19.77 14.17
CA TRP A 436 10.61 20.88 14.05
C TRP A 436 11.94 20.59 14.76
N GLU A 437 11.89 19.98 15.95
CA GLU A 437 13.09 19.54 16.64
C GLU A 437 13.86 18.46 15.87
N LEU A 438 13.15 17.42 15.41
CA LEU A 438 13.72 16.31 14.66
C LEU A 438 14.45 16.78 13.39
N MET A 439 13.87 17.76 12.69
CA MET A 439 14.46 18.31 11.47
C MET A 439 15.82 18.96 11.68
N GLU A 440 16.11 19.42 12.89
CA GLU A 440 17.37 20.07 13.30
C GLU A 440 18.38 19.10 13.94
N ILE A 441 18.07 17.80 14.01
CA ILE A 441 19.01 16.79 14.50
C ILE A 441 20.15 16.62 13.49
N PRO A 442 21.43 16.83 13.89
CA PRO A 442 22.56 16.66 12.99
C PRO A 442 22.93 15.18 12.81
N TRP A 443 23.25 14.81 11.58
CA TRP A 443 23.69 13.48 11.15
C TRP A 443 25.05 13.56 10.49
N VAL A 444 25.86 12.51 10.62
CA VAL A 444 27.23 12.46 10.09
C VAL A 444 27.59 11.04 9.64
N LEU A 445 28.46 10.91 8.64
CA LEU A 445 29.06 9.62 8.29
C LEU A 445 29.96 9.12 9.43
N SER A 446 29.84 7.82 9.73
CA SER A 446 30.73 7.12 10.65
C SER A 446 32.17 7.07 10.12
N GLN A 447 33.13 6.86 11.02
CA GLN A 447 34.55 6.72 10.65
C GLN A 447 34.84 5.34 10.10
#